data_AF-A0A6J6SKY5-F1
#
_entry.id   AF-A0A6J6SKY5-F1
#
_cell.length_a   1.000
_cell.length_b   1.000
_cell.length_c   1.000
_cell.angle_alpha   90.00
_cell.angle_beta   90.00
_cell.angle_gamma   90.00
#
_symmetry.space_group_name_H-M   'P 1'
#
loop_
_entity.id
_entity.type
_entity.pdbx_description
1 polymer ?
#
loop_
_entity_poly.entity_id
_entity_poly.type
_entity_poly.pdbx_seq_one_letter_code
_entity_poly.pdbx_strand_id
1 'polypeptide(L)'
;MVPVVLECGGKDPVLVAADADIDRAAEYALWSAMSNAGQTCIGAERVYVVNEVADKFIAKITELAKQVHPGIDGNYGPATMPSQLKVIQSHIDDAAAKGAKFVIGGVDSVKAPFVEPVIMIDVPENSTAVTEETFGPTLVINRTVDITEAIRLANATRYGLAASVWSKRNGEKIAAQLQCGMVSVNSVIAFAAIASVPFGGVKDSGYGRIHGPEGLLEFTYPRTVVKTIFNIPIVFTSFGRTKFADKFIKFAIKTLHSKGIG
;
A
#
# COMPACT_ATOMS: atom_id res chain seq x y z
N MET A 1 -27.64 -10.11 -4.14
CA MET A 1 -26.33 -9.74 -3.56
C MET A 1 -25.75 -8.66 -4.45
N VAL A 2 -25.38 -7.51 -3.88
CA VAL A 2 -24.85 -6.37 -4.65
C VAL A 2 -23.31 -6.44 -4.56
N PRO A 3 -22.57 -6.53 -5.68
CA PRO A 3 -21.11 -6.44 -5.64
C PRO A 3 -20.67 -5.03 -5.23
N VAL A 4 -19.53 -4.92 -4.55
CA VAL A 4 -18.96 -3.65 -4.11
C VAL A 4 -17.47 -3.62 -4.43
N VAL A 5 -16.99 -2.42 -4.79
CA VAL A 5 -15.56 -2.08 -4.83
C VAL A 5 -15.27 -1.24 -3.59
N LEU A 6 -14.24 -1.60 -2.85
CA LEU A 6 -13.88 -0.96 -1.59
C LEU A 6 -12.46 -0.41 -1.69
N GLU A 7 -12.35 0.91 -1.73
CA GLU A 7 -11.10 1.65 -1.58
C GLU A 7 -11.05 2.20 -0.15
N CYS A 8 -10.22 1.60 0.70
CA CYS A 8 -10.14 1.94 2.13
C CYS A 8 -8.81 2.66 2.46
N GLY A 9 -8.49 2.72 3.74
CA GLY A 9 -7.29 3.39 4.26
C GLY A 9 -6.01 2.58 4.17
N GLY A 10 -4.92 3.19 4.62
CA GLY A 10 -3.57 2.65 4.55
C GLY A 10 -2.72 2.90 5.79
N LYS A 11 -1.52 2.36 5.77
CA LYS A 11 -0.44 2.73 6.71
C LYS A 11 0.88 2.63 5.98
N ASP A 12 0.93 3.37 4.90
CA ASP A 12 1.75 3.03 3.75
C ASP A 12 3.23 3.29 4.07
N PRO A 13 4.10 2.28 3.84
CA PRO A 13 5.50 2.37 4.18
C PRO A 13 6.33 2.98 3.05
N VAL A 14 7.37 3.71 3.43
CA VAL A 14 8.47 4.14 2.58
C VAL A 14 9.72 3.37 2.98
N LEU A 15 10.28 2.56 2.08
CA LEU A 15 11.50 1.81 2.33
C LEU A 15 12.68 2.53 1.70
N VAL A 16 13.73 2.79 2.46
CA VAL A 16 14.93 3.51 2.00
C VAL A 16 16.14 2.59 2.12
N ALA A 17 16.60 2.07 0.97
CA ALA A 17 17.77 1.19 0.89
C ALA A 17 19.10 1.95 0.94
N ALA A 18 20.20 1.24 1.18
CA ALA A 18 21.53 1.84 1.35
C ALA A 18 22.04 2.61 0.13
N ASP A 19 21.54 2.29 -1.07
CA ASP A 19 21.91 2.96 -2.31
C ASP A 19 20.88 4.00 -2.79
N ALA A 20 19.90 4.33 -1.96
CA ALA A 20 18.89 5.34 -2.28
C ALA A 20 19.51 6.72 -2.57
N ASP A 21 18.81 7.50 -3.37
CA ASP A 21 19.02 8.95 -3.41
C ASP A 21 18.35 9.57 -2.19
N ILE A 22 19.16 9.93 -1.18
CA ILE A 22 18.66 10.36 0.13
C ILE A 22 17.97 11.72 0.07
N ASP A 23 18.46 12.64 -0.76
CA ASP A 23 17.86 13.96 -0.91
C ASP A 23 16.45 13.84 -1.48
N ARG A 24 16.31 13.09 -2.59
CA ARG A 24 14.99 12.86 -3.20
C ARG A 24 14.08 12.02 -2.30
N ALA A 25 14.61 10.99 -1.65
CA ALA A 25 13.82 10.14 -0.76
C ALA A 25 13.22 10.95 0.39
N ALA A 26 14.02 11.82 1.03
CA ALA A 26 13.58 12.66 2.13
C ALA A 26 12.53 13.68 1.68
N GLU A 27 12.76 14.36 0.55
CA GLU A 27 11.84 15.36 -0.01
C GLU A 27 10.48 14.75 -0.36
N TYR A 28 10.48 13.62 -1.06
CA TYR A 28 9.24 12.99 -1.52
C TYR A 28 8.51 12.29 -0.36
N ALA A 29 9.22 11.68 0.60
CA ALA A 29 8.59 11.12 1.79
C ALA A 29 7.91 12.22 2.62
N LEU A 30 8.57 13.36 2.81
CA LEU A 30 7.98 14.52 3.49
C LEU A 30 6.74 15.02 2.76
N TRP A 31 6.82 15.24 1.44
CA TRP A 31 5.67 15.69 0.67
C TRP A 31 4.51 14.69 0.75
N SER A 32 4.78 13.39 0.65
CA SER A 32 3.76 12.36 0.75
C SER A 32 3.07 12.31 2.11
N ALA A 33 3.82 12.56 3.21
CA ALA A 33 3.29 12.54 4.56
C ALA A 33 2.52 13.83 4.92
N MET A 34 2.92 14.97 4.36
CA MET A 34 2.39 16.29 4.77
C MET A 34 1.37 16.87 3.79
N SER A 35 1.43 16.50 2.51
CA SER A 35 0.48 16.98 1.50
C SER A 35 -0.96 16.68 1.91
N ASN A 36 -1.88 17.60 1.58
CA ASN A 36 -3.27 17.55 2.05
C ASN A 36 -3.42 17.45 3.59
N ALA A 37 -2.46 18.00 4.34
CA ALA A 37 -2.36 17.84 5.80
C ALA A 37 -2.28 16.36 6.23
N GLY A 38 -1.64 15.51 5.43
CA GLY A 38 -1.54 14.06 5.63
C GLY A 38 -2.84 13.29 5.45
N GLN A 39 -3.90 13.93 4.94
CA GLN A 39 -5.21 13.32 4.72
C GLN A 39 -5.26 12.62 3.35
N THR A 40 -4.36 11.65 3.13
CA THR A 40 -4.24 10.92 1.87
C THR A 40 -4.13 9.44 2.18
N CYS A 41 -5.03 8.59 1.67
CA CYS A 41 -5.06 7.15 1.97
C CYS A 41 -3.75 6.44 1.58
N ILE A 42 -3.11 6.89 0.50
CA ILE A 42 -1.81 6.42 -0.02
C ILE A 42 -0.63 7.29 0.44
N GLY A 43 -0.82 8.07 1.50
CA GLY A 43 0.21 8.94 2.08
C GLY A 43 1.24 8.13 2.87
N ALA A 44 2.50 8.58 2.84
CA ALA A 44 3.54 8.00 3.66
C ALA A 44 3.24 8.22 5.15
N GLU A 45 3.08 7.14 5.91
CA GLU A 45 2.88 7.22 7.37
C GLU A 45 4.05 6.61 8.15
N ARG A 46 4.82 5.71 7.52
CA ARG A 46 5.98 5.04 8.13
C ARG A 46 7.15 5.01 7.16
N VAL A 47 8.34 5.30 7.63
CA VAL A 47 9.60 5.11 6.90
C VAL A 47 10.41 4.05 7.61
N TYR A 48 10.89 3.07 6.84
CA TYR A 48 11.91 2.12 7.25
C TYR A 48 13.18 2.40 6.46
N VAL A 49 14.19 2.93 7.14
CA VAL A 49 15.47 3.31 6.55
C VAL A 49 16.58 2.41 7.07
N VAL A 50 17.45 1.91 6.17
CA VAL A 50 18.58 1.07 6.60
C VAL A 50 19.62 1.90 7.34
N ASN A 51 20.25 1.29 8.35
CA ASN A 51 21.15 1.96 9.30
C ASN A 51 22.24 2.80 8.63
N GLU A 52 22.80 2.35 7.51
CA GLU A 52 23.92 3.00 6.82
C GLU A 52 23.59 4.42 6.32
N VAL A 53 22.32 4.70 6.07
CA VAL A 53 21.86 5.99 5.52
C VAL A 53 20.84 6.71 6.42
N ALA A 54 20.43 6.09 7.53
CA ALA A 54 19.40 6.60 8.43
C ALA A 54 19.72 8.01 8.97
N ASP A 55 20.93 8.25 9.46
CA ASP A 55 21.31 9.55 10.03
C ASP A 55 21.21 10.67 8.98
N LYS A 56 21.67 10.40 7.75
CA LYS A 56 21.59 11.36 6.64
C LYS A 56 20.15 11.63 6.24
N PHE A 57 19.33 10.59 6.15
CA PHE A 57 17.92 10.71 5.81
C PHE A 57 17.17 11.51 6.88
N ILE A 58 17.33 11.18 8.16
CA ILE A 58 16.70 11.88 9.28
C ILE A 58 17.13 13.35 9.31
N ALA A 59 18.43 13.63 9.15
CA ALA A 59 18.91 15.02 9.11
C ALA A 59 18.28 15.81 7.96
N LYS A 60 18.24 15.22 6.75
CA LYS A 60 17.71 15.88 5.55
C LYS A 60 16.20 16.14 5.66
N ILE A 61 15.42 15.13 6.04
CA ILE A 61 13.96 15.29 6.15
C ILE A 61 13.60 16.27 7.27
N THR A 62 14.36 16.28 8.37
CA THR A 62 14.21 17.25 9.47
C THR A 62 14.49 18.68 8.99
N GLU A 63 15.54 18.89 8.20
CA GLU A 63 15.86 20.21 7.61
C GLU A 63 14.71 20.72 6.74
N LEU A 64 14.20 19.88 5.84
CA LEU A 64 13.09 20.21 4.94
C LEU A 64 11.79 20.48 5.71
N ALA A 65 11.48 19.65 6.70
CA ALA A 65 10.25 19.75 7.48
C ALA A 65 10.16 21.03 8.32
N LYS A 66 11.29 21.65 8.71
CA LYS A 66 11.30 22.97 9.37
C LYS A 66 10.74 24.09 8.52
N GLN A 67 10.70 23.91 7.19
CA GLN A 67 10.15 24.88 6.25
C GLN A 67 8.67 24.65 5.95
N VAL A 68 8.08 23.59 6.50
CA VAL A 68 6.69 23.23 6.26
C VAL A 68 5.83 23.74 7.41
N HIS A 69 4.77 24.47 7.10
CA HIS A 69 3.80 24.92 8.11
C HIS A 69 2.36 24.88 7.59
N PRO A 70 1.39 24.60 8.46
CA PRO A 70 -0.03 24.75 8.12
C PRO A 70 -0.41 26.22 8.01
N GLY A 71 -1.53 26.50 7.33
CA GLY A 71 -2.15 27.82 7.34
C GLY A 71 -2.83 28.17 6.01
N ILE A 72 -3.51 29.32 5.99
CA ILE A 72 -4.13 29.85 4.75
C ILE A 72 -3.06 30.11 3.68
N ASP A 73 -1.95 30.74 4.10
CA ASP A 73 -0.78 30.98 3.26
C ASP A 73 0.33 29.94 3.51
N GLY A 74 -0.04 28.80 4.10
CA GLY A 74 0.89 27.71 4.42
C GLY A 74 1.04 26.67 3.31
N ASN A 75 1.80 25.63 3.59
CA ASN A 75 2.02 24.52 2.66
C ASN A 75 0.82 23.58 2.56
N TYR A 76 0.00 23.51 3.61
CA TYR A 76 -1.24 22.72 3.63
C TYR A 76 -2.31 23.34 4.55
N GLY A 77 -3.56 22.96 4.28
CA GLY A 77 -4.75 23.46 4.97
C GLY A 77 -5.06 22.77 6.31
N PRO A 78 -6.23 23.06 6.90
CA PRO A 78 -6.65 22.46 8.16
C PRO A 78 -7.08 21.00 8.00
N ALA A 79 -7.24 20.30 9.13
CA ALA A 79 -7.94 19.03 9.16
C ALA A 79 -9.41 19.24 8.73
N THR A 80 -9.92 18.38 7.87
CA THR A 80 -11.29 18.49 7.33
C THR A 80 -12.34 18.21 8.41
N MET A 81 -12.08 17.24 9.29
CA MET A 81 -13.00 16.85 10.36
C MET A 81 -12.40 17.14 11.75
N PRO A 82 -13.09 17.87 12.64
CA PRO A 82 -12.62 18.11 14.00
C PRO A 82 -12.36 16.84 14.82
N SER A 83 -13.07 15.74 14.52
CA SER A 83 -12.83 14.44 15.15
C SER A 83 -11.46 13.86 14.83
N GLN A 84 -10.90 14.15 13.65
CA GLN A 84 -9.60 13.64 13.23
C GLN A 84 -8.47 14.19 14.10
N LEU A 85 -8.59 15.44 14.58
CA LEU A 85 -7.61 16.05 15.48
C LEU A 85 -7.40 15.20 16.76
N LYS A 86 -8.45 14.56 17.27
CA LYS A 86 -8.37 13.68 18.45
C LYS A 86 -7.63 12.39 18.15
N VAL A 87 -7.78 11.84 16.94
CA VAL A 87 -7.06 10.63 16.50
C VAL A 87 -5.58 10.96 16.31
N ILE A 88 -5.28 12.07 15.67
CA ILE A 88 -3.89 12.52 15.47
C ILE A 88 -3.21 12.73 16.83
N GLN A 89 -3.86 13.45 17.75
CA GLN A 89 -3.34 13.65 19.09
C GLN A 89 -3.11 12.32 19.83
N SER A 90 -4.08 11.39 19.79
CA SER A 90 -3.95 10.12 20.53
C SER A 90 -2.80 9.26 20.01
N HIS A 91 -2.49 9.31 18.71
CA HIS A 91 -1.35 8.59 18.13
C HIS A 91 -0.03 9.23 18.55
N ILE A 92 0.05 10.57 18.57
CA ILE A 92 1.22 11.31 19.07
C ILE A 92 1.48 10.99 20.54
N ASP A 93 0.42 11.01 21.36
CA ASP A 93 0.50 10.74 22.80
C ASP A 93 0.93 9.29 23.08
N ASP A 94 0.37 8.30 22.36
CA ASP A 94 0.77 6.90 22.50
C ASP A 94 2.24 6.69 22.12
N ALA A 95 2.71 7.30 21.04
CA ALA A 95 4.10 7.24 20.62
C ALA A 95 5.02 7.87 21.69
N ALA A 96 4.66 9.05 22.21
CA ALA A 96 5.40 9.72 23.27
C ALA A 96 5.47 8.87 24.55
N ALA A 97 4.35 8.30 24.98
CA ALA A 97 4.26 7.43 26.15
C ALA A 97 5.09 6.15 26.02
N LYS A 98 5.30 5.68 24.79
CA LYS A 98 6.14 4.50 24.46
C LYS A 98 7.61 4.85 24.20
N GLY A 99 8.00 6.12 24.35
CA GLY A 99 9.40 6.55 24.26
C GLY A 99 9.87 6.99 22.88
N ALA A 100 8.95 7.29 21.96
CA ALA A 100 9.28 7.94 20.69
C ALA A 100 10.02 9.27 20.94
N LYS A 101 10.96 9.60 20.06
CA LYS A 101 11.61 10.92 20.05
C LYS A 101 11.06 11.75 18.92
N PHE A 102 10.84 13.04 19.17
CA PHE A 102 10.35 13.98 18.18
C PHE A 102 11.53 14.76 17.59
N VAL A 103 11.72 14.69 16.27
CA VAL A 103 12.71 15.51 15.56
C VAL A 103 12.07 16.76 14.94
N ILE A 104 10.74 16.73 14.76
CA ILE A 104 9.88 17.85 14.37
C ILE A 104 8.56 17.72 15.14
N GLY A 105 8.03 18.85 15.61
CA GLY A 105 6.77 18.89 16.36
C GLY A 105 6.88 18.21 17.74
N GLY A 106 5.74 17.77 18.25
CA GLY A 106 5.62 17.11 19.55
C GLY A 106 4.17 16.95 19.99
N VAL A 107 3.98 16.66 21.28
CA VAL A 107 2.65 16.49 21.91
C VAL A 107 1.76 17.74 21.78
N ASP A 108 2.33 18.93 21.60
CA ASP A 108 1.60 20.19 21.47
C ASP A 108 1.35 20.61 20.01
N SER A 109 1.58 19.72 19.03
CA SER A 109 1.49 20.04 17.59
C SER A 109 0.05 20.14 17.06
N VAL A 110 -0.94 19.59 17.76
CA VAL A 110 -2.35 19.70 17.35
C VAL A 110 -2.94 21.02 17.85
N LYS A 111 -3.17 21.96 16.91
CA LYS A 111 -3.64 23.33 17.18
C LYS A 111 -4.86 23.61 16.31
N ALA A 112 -6.04 23.20 16.78
CA ALA A 112 -7.27 23.25 16.00
C ALA A 112 -7.48 24.61 15.30
N PRO A 113 -7.80 24.64 13.99
CA PRO A 113 -8.13 23.49 13.13
C PRO A 113 -6.92 22.83 12.44
N PHE A 114 -5.69 23.25 12.78
CA PHE A 114 -4.46 22.81 12.13
C PHE A 114 -3.68 21.79 12.96
N VAL A 115 -2.75 21.12 12.32
CA VAL A 115 -1.74 20.28 12.95
C VAL A 115 -0.39 20.67 12.36
N GLU A 116 0.56 21.06 13.20
CA GLU A 116 1.95 21.27 12.76
C GLU A 116 2.59 19.94 12.35
N PRO A 117 3.57 19.92 11.42
CA PRO A 117 4.21 18.68 11.04
C PRO A 117 4.77 17.95 12.27
N VAL A 118 4.65 16.63 12.31
CA VAL A 118 5.24 15.81 13.37
C VAL A 118 6.08 14.70 12.76
N ILE A 119 7.35 14.64 13.14
CA ILE A 119 8.23 13.55 12.71
C ILE A 119 8.80 12.89 13.96
N MET A 120 8.54 11.59 14.08
CA MET A 120 8.93 10.75 15.20
C MET A 120 9.98 9.74 14.76
N ILE A 121 10.96 9.49 15.62
CA ILE A 121 11.98 8.45 15.44
C ILE A 121 11.97 7.50 16.64
N ASP A 122 12.54 6.32 16.44
CA ASP A 122 12.66 5.27 17.46
C ASP A 122 11.28 4.89 18.05
N VAL A 123 10.24 4.86 17.21
CA VAL A 123 8.86 4.56 17.64
C VAL A 123 8.69 3.05 17.75
N PRO A 124 8.27 2.49 18.90
CA PRO A 124 8.04 1.06 19.00
C PRO A 124 6.98 0.55 18.00
N GLU A 125 7.21 -0.61 17.39
CA GLU A 125 6.33 -1.18 16.34
C GLU A 125 4.91 -1.52 16.84
N ASN A 126 4.68 -1.52 18.16
CA ASN A 126 3.36 -1.70 18.77
C ASN A 126 2.67 -0.35 19.13
N SER A 127 3.20 0.78 18.68
CA SER A 127 2.55 2.09 18.84
C SER A 127 1.41 2.25 17.84
N THR A 128 0.33 2.94 18.23
CA THR A 128 -0.76 3.27 17.31
C THR A 128 -0.29 4.18 16.17
N ALA A 129 0.73 5.00 16.40
CA ALA A 129 1.41 5.75 15.34
C ALA A 129 2.06 4.84 14.28
N VAL A 130 2.25 3.55 14.55
CA VAL A 130 2.74 2.53 13.60
C VAL A 130 1.62 1.60 13.13
N THR A 131 0.69 1.21 14.00
CA THR A 131 -0.28 0.14 13.70
C THR A 131 -1.61 0.63 13.13
N GLU A 132 -2.00 1.88 13.40
CA GLU A 132 -3.29 2.46 13.01
C GLU A 132 -3.09 3.64 12.06
N GLU A 133 -3.98 3.79 11.07
CA GLU A 133 -3.98 4.93 10.15
C GLU A 133 -4.18 6.24 10.90
N THR A 134 -3.24 7.19 10.75
CA THR A 134 -3.32 8.48 11.44
C THR A 134 -4.09 9.50 10.62
N PHE A 135 -3.96 9.45 9.29
CA PHE A 135 -4.63 10.37 8.37
C PHE A 135 -4.44 11.86 8.76
N GLY A 136 -3.18 12.21 9.04
CA GLY A 136 -2.74 13.51 9.51
C GLY A 136 -1.25 13.73 9.21
N PRO A 137 -0.71 14.95 9.41
CA PRO A 137 0.64 15.31 8.95
C PRO A 137 1.71 14.80 9.93
N THR A 138 1.74 13.48 10.12
CA THR A 138 2.69 12.77 11.01
C THR A 138 3.49 11.74 10.21
N LEU A 139 4.73 11.52 10.61
CA LEU A 139 5.59 10.53 9.98
C LEU A 139 6.44 9.81 11.03
N VAL A 140 6.37 8.48 11.04
CA VAL A 140 7.30 7.64 11.81
C VAL A 140 8.51 7.31 10.95
N ILE A 141 9.72 7.43 11.49
CA ILE A 141 10.95 7.00 10.83
C ILE A 141 11.68 6.02 11.76
N ASN A 142 11.67 4.74 11.40
CA ASN A 142 12.38 3.69 12.12
C ASN A 142 13.59 3.20 11.32
N ARG A 143 14.65 2.92 12.05
CA ARG A 143 15.87 2.32 11.51
C ARG A 143 15.68 0.81 11.37
N THR A 144 16.33 0.24 10.36
CA THR A 144 16.37 -1.20 10.12
C THR A 144 17.80 -1.65 9.87
N VAL A 145 18.12 -2.87 10.29
CA VAL A 145 19.45 -3.45 10.10
C VAL A 145 19.75 -3.66 8.62
N ASP A 146 18.73 -4.08 7.87
CA ASP A 146 18.82 -4.24 6.42
C ASP A 146 17.44 -4.09 5.74
N ILE A 147 17.44 -4.18 4.42
CA ILE A 147 16.20 -4.08 3.64
C ILE A 147 15.24 -5.26 3.85
N THR A 148 15.75 -6.41 4.30
CA THR A 148 14.93 -7.61 4.57
C THR A 148 14.06 -7.37 5.79
N GLU A 149 14.63 -6.78 6.84
CA GLU A 149 13.89 -6.34 8.01
C GLU A 149 12.87 -5.25 7.65
N ALA A 150 13.25 -4.27 6.82
CA ALA A 150 12.33 -3.24 6.35
C ALA A 150 11.12 -3.83 5.62
N ILE A 151 11.32 -4.81 4.73
CA ILE A 151 10.23 -5.54 4.04
C ILE A 151 9.34 -6.27 5.05
N ARG A 152 9.95 -6.95 6.05
CA ARG A 152 9.22 -7.68 7.08
C ARG A 152 8.32 -6.73 7.89
N LEU A 153 8.83 -5.59 8.33
CA LEU A 153 8.09 -4.59 9.10
C LEU A 153 7.04 -3.86 8.26
N ALA A 154 7.36 -3.55 7.00
CA ALA A 154 6.42 -2.98 6.04
C ALA A 154 5.19 -3.90 5.86
N ASN A 155 5.41 -5.21 5.76
CA ASN A 155 4.35 -6.22 5.59
C ASN A 155 3.61 -6.59 6.89
N ALA A 156 4.16 -6.27 8.07
CA ALA A 156 3.60 -6.59 9.39
C ALA A 156 2.40 -5.71 9.79
N THR A 157 1.73 -5.10 8.83
CA THR A 157 0.50 -4.31 9.01
C THR A 157 -0.70 -5.06 8.44
N ARG A 158 -1.88 -4.80 9.02
CA ARG A 158 -3.17 -5.28 8.51
C ARG A 158 -3.58 -4.58 7.21
N TYR A 159 -3.02 -3.41 6.93
CA TYR A 159 -3.24 -2.65 5.72
C TYR A 159 -2.41 -3.18 4.54
N GLY A 160 -2.79 -2.80 3.34
CA GLY A 160 -2.14 -3.23 2.10
C GLY A 160 -2.53 -2.35 0.92
N LEU A 161 -2.58 -1.02 1.10
CA LEU A 161 -2.97 -0.11 0.04
C LEU A 161 -1.81 0.16 -0.92
N ALA A 162 -0.82 0.95 -0.49
CA ALA A 162 0.37 1.21 -1.29
C ALA A 162 1.68 1.20 -0.49
N ALA A 163 2.79 1.37 -1.21
CA ALA A 163 4.11 1.58 -0.65
C ALA A 163 5.01 2.41 -1.59
N SER A 164 6.11 2.92 -1.04
CA SER A 164 7.19 3.56 -1.79
C SER A 164 8.52 2.88 -1.49
N VAL A 165 9.36 2.69 -2.51
CA VAL A 165 10.69 2.09 -2.37
C VAL A 165 11.73 3.00 -2.99
N TRP A 166 12.77 3.33 -2.23
CA TRP A 166 13.92 4.10 -2.69
C TRP A 166 15.16 3.22 -2.75
N SER A 167 15.62 2.96 -3.99
CA SER A 167 16.84 2.21 -4.27
C SER A 167 17.26 2.46 -5.72
N LYS A 168 18.56 2.66 -5.95
CA LYS A 168 19.10 2.83 -7.31
C LYS A 168 19.14 1.52 -8.08
N ARG A 169 19.35 0.37 -7.42
CA ARG A 169 19.60 -0.91 -8.10
C ARG A 169 18.55 -1.98 -7.86
N ASN A 170 17.92 -1.99 -6.69
CA ASN A 170 17.07 -3.11 -6.26
C ASN A 170 15.59 -2.74 -6.07
N GLY A 171 15.18 -1.55 -6.51
CA GLY A 171 13.83 -1.03 -6.26
C GLY A 171 12.71 -1.98 -6.67
N GLU A 172 12.77 -2.53 -7.89
CA GLU A 172 11.76 -3.47 -8.40
C GLU A 172 11.75 -4.79 -7.61
N LYS A 173 12.92 -5.31 -7.22
CA LYS A 173 13.04 -6.55 -6.44
C LYS A 173 12.47 -6.39 -5.03
N ILE A 174 12.65 -5.23 -4.43
CA ILE A 174 12.07 -4.90 -3.11
C ILE A 174 10.55 -4.74 -3.27
N ALA A 175 10.10 -3.99 -4.28
CA ALA A 175 8.68 -3.76 -4.56
C ALA A 175 7.89 -5.07 -4.74
N ALA A 176 8.45 -6.05 -5.46
CA ALA A 176 7.82 -7.35 -5.69
C ALA A 176 7.58 -8.19 -4.42
N GLN A 177 8.20 -7.83 -3.29
CA GLN A 177 8.05 -8.54 -2.01
C GLN A 177 7.06 -7.86 -1.05
N LEU A 178 6.52 -6.69 -1.42
CA LEU A 178 5.57 -5.94 -0.61
C LEU A 178 4.14 -6.45 -0.81
N GLN A 179 3.43 -6.62 0.31
CA GLN A 179 2.07 -7.13 0.36
C GLN A 179 1.07 -5.98 0.34
N CYS A 180 1.03 -5.24 -0.77
CA CYS A 180 0.13 -4.12 -0.99
C CYS A 180 -0.34 -4.09 -2.46
N GLY A 181 -1.36 -3.28 -2.74
CA GLY A 181 -1.93 -3.17 -4.07
C GLY A 181 -1.06 -2.41 -5.07
N MET A 182 -0.31 -1.41 -4.59
CA MET A 182 0.43 -0.47 -5.45
C MET A 182 1.81 -0.15 -4.87
N VAL A 183 2.84 -0.06 -5.70
CA VAL A 183 4.18 0.36 -5.26
C VAL A 183 4.77 1.38 -6.22
N SER A 184 5.30 2.48 -5.68
CA SER A 184 6.14 3.42 -6.43
C SER A 184 7.62 3.15 -6.15
N VAL A 185 8.45 3.07 -7.20
CA VAL A 185 9.91 2.98 -7.07
C VAL A 185 10.53 4.34 -7.37
N ASN A 186 11.34 4.87 -6.45
CA ASN A 186 11.98 6.20 -6.49
C ASN A 186 11.00 7.36 -6.71
N SER A 187 9.77 7.19 -6.21
CA SER A 187 8.70 8.18 -6.18
C SER A 187 7.70 7.83 -5.08
N VAL A 188 6.76 8.73 -4.82
CA VAL A 188 5.57 8.52 -3.98
C VAL A 188 4.34 8.83 -4.81
N ILE A 189 3.20 8.19 -4.54
CA ILE A 189 1.86 8.50 -5.09
C ILE A 189 1.74 8.42 -6.64
N ALA A 190 2.82 8.24 -7.39
CA ALA A 190 2.87 8.41 -8.85
C ALA A 190 1.87 7.52 -9.61
N PHE A 191 1.61 6.30 -9.12
CA PHE A 191 0.59 5.41 -9.70
C PHE A 191 -0.81 6.05 -9.74
N ALA A 192 -1.15 6.93 -8.80
CA ALA A 192 -2.46 7.61 -8.76
C ALA A 192 -2.64 8.58 -9.95
N ALA A 193 -1.55 9.13 -10.47
CA ALA A 193 -1.56 10.05 -11.61
C ALA A 193 -1.59 9.32 -12.98
N ILE A 194 -1.41 8.01 -12.99
CA ILE A 194 -1.34 7.21 -14.22
C ILE A 194 -2.68 6.48 -14.38
N ALA A 195 -3.66 7.10 -15.03
CA ALA A 195 -5.02 6.55 -15.16
C ALA A 195 -5.09 5.17 -15.85
N SER A 196 -4.03 4.74 -16.55
CA SER A 196 -3.96 3.43 -17.20
C SER A 196 -3.49 2.29 -16.30
N VAL A 197 -2.98 2.56 -15.09
CA VAL A 197 -2.60 1.49 -14.15
C VAL A 197 -3.72 1.25 -13.14
N PRO A 198 -3.94 0.01 -12.70
CA PRO A 198 -4.95 -0.28 -11.69
C PRO A 198 -4.59 0.36 -10.36
N PHE A 199 -5.59 0.92 -9.70
CA PHE A 199 -5.51 1.51 -8.37
C PHE A 199 -6.42 0.71 -7.44
N GLY A 200 -5.89 0.26 -6.31
CA GLY A 200 -6.69 -0.38 -5.27
C GLY A 200 -5.90 -1.32 -4.38
N GLY A 201 -6.40 -1.51 -3.16
CA GLY A 201 -5.71 -2.22 -2.09
C GLY A 201 -5.94 -3.74 -2.04
N VAL A 202 -5.33 -4.32 -1.00
CA VAL A 202 -5.58 -5.68 -0.50
C VAL A 202 -5.62 -5.64 1.03
N LYS A 203 -5.93 -6.78 1.68
CA LYS A 203 -6.12 -6.90 3.13
C LYS A 203 -7.22 -5.93 3.60
N ASP A 204 -7.02 -5.23 4.71
CA ASP A 204 -8.00 -4.28 5.25
C ASP A 204 -8.08 -2.97 4.44
N SER A 205 -7.19 -2.78 3.46
CA SER A 205 -7.24 -1.64 2.53
C SER A 205 -8.25 -1.81 1.39
N GLY A 206 -8.99 -2.93 1.38
CA GLY A 206 -10.15 -3.13 0.53
C GLY A 206 -9.95 -4.17 -0.57
N TYR A 207 -10.82 -4.12 -1.57
CA TYR A 207 -10.91 -5.09 -2.67
C TYR A 207 -11.53 -4.47 -3.92
N GLY A 208 -11.11 -4.97 -5.09
CA GLY A 208 -11.45 -4.45 -6.40
C GLY A 208 -10.42 -3.44 -6.89
N ARG A 209 -10.55 -2.95 -8.13
CA ARG A 209 -9.68 -1.91 -8.68
C ARG A 209 -10.49 -0.77 -9.27
N ILE A 210 -9.97 0.43 -9.17
CA ILE A 210 -10.32 1.56 -10.03
C ILE A 210 -9.17 1.81 -11.01
N HIS A 211 -9.37 2.71 -11.97
CA HIS A 211 -8.42 3.00 -13.06
C HIS A 211 -8.12 1.78 -13.95
N GLY A 212 -7.37 2.00 -15.04
CA GLY A 212 -6.94 0.96 -15.95
C GLY A 212 -8.10 0.18 -16.60
N PRO A 213 -7.76 -0.86 -17.39
CA PRO A 213 -8.76 -1.80 -17.89
C PRO A 213 -9.41 -2.59 -16.75
N GLU A 214 -8.70 -2.88 -15.66
CA GLU A 214 -9.22 -3.63 -14.51
C GLU A 214 -10.39 -2.91 -13.85
N GLY A 215 -10.29 -1.60 -13.61
CA GLY A 215 -11.37 -0.84 -13.00
C GLY A 215 -12.57 -0.66 -13.91
N LEU A 216 -12.40 -0.66 -15.24
CA LEU A 216 -13.53 -0.73 -16.16
C LEU A 216 -14.25 -2.08 -16.04
N LEU A 217 -13.52 -3.18 -15.88
CA LEU A 217 -14.09 -4.52 -15.75
C LEU A 217 -14.94 -4.68 -14.48
N GLU A 218 -14.63 -3.96 -13.39
CA GLU A 218 -15.45 -3.96 -12.16
C GLU A 218 -16.89 -3.44 -12.37
N PHE A 219 -17.12 -2.65 -13.43
CA PHE A 219 -18.45 -2.16 -13.83
C PHE A 219 -19.09 -2.98 -14.95
N THR A 220 -18.50 -4.12 -15.29
CA THR A 220 -19.03 -5.06 -16.27
C THR A 220 -19.35 -6.40 -15.60
N TYR A 221 -20.01 -7.30 -16.34
CA TYR A 221 -20.13 -8.69 -15.92
C TYR A 221 -19.72 -9.61 -17.07
N PRO A 222 -18.87 -10.63 -16.82
CA PRO A 222 -18.52 -11.58 -17.86
C PRO A 222 -19.74 -12.40 -18.25
N ARG A 223 -20.11 -12.37 -19.53
CA ARG A 223 -21.21 -13.17 -20.08
C ARG A 223 -20.67 -14.22 -21.05
N THR A 224 -20.78 -15.47 -20.68
CA THR A 224 -20.40 -16.60 -21.54
C THR A 224 -21.51 -16.93 -22.53
N VAL A 225 -21.18 -16.98 -23.82
CA VAL A 225 -22.06 -17.49 -24.88
C VAL A 225 -21.30 -18.57 -25.65
N VAL A 226 -21.85 -19.77 -25.69
CA VAL A 226 -21.29 -20.90 -26.45
C VAL A 226 -22.25 -21.30 -27.55
N LYS A 227 -21.69 -21.64 -28.72
CA LYS A 227 -22.44 -22.14 -29.87
C LYS A 227 -21.87 -23.47 -30.29
N THR A 228 -22.73 -24.47 -30.44
CA THR A 228 -22.36 -25.73 -31.08
C THR A 228 -22.06 -25.48 -32.56
N ILE A 229 -20.80 -25.68 -32.96
CA ILE A 229 -20.36 -25.54 -34.36
C ILE A 229 -20.33 -26.88 -35.10
N PHE A 230 -20.25 -28.00 -34.39
CA PHE A 230 -20.39 -29.34 -34.94
C PHE A 230 -20.96 -30.29 -33.88
N ASN A 231 -21.74 -31.29 -34.31
CA ASN A 231 -22.23 -32.33 -33.42
C ASN A 231 -21.19 -33.44 -33.33
N ILE A 232 -20.68 -33.71 -32.12
CA ILE A 232 -19.83 -34.87 -31.89
C ILE A 232 -20.68 -36.13 -32.14
N PRO A 233 -20.25 -37.07 -33.00
CA PRO A 233 -21.01 -38.29 -33.33
C PRO A 233 -21.05 -39.31 -32.17
N ILE A 234 -20.61 -38.91 -30.98
CA ILE A 234 -20.63 -39.68 -29.74
C ILE A 234 -21.43 -38.85 -28.74
N VAL A 235 -22.59 -39.36 -28.34
CA VAL A 235 -23.50 -38.63 -27.45
C VAL A 235 -23.04 -38.81 -26.00
N PHE A 236 -22.15 -37.94 -25.53
CA PHE A 236 -21.60 -37.98 -24.16
C PHE A 236 -22.59 -37.43 -23.11
N THR A 237 -23.44 -36.47 -23.47
CA THR A 237 -24.46 -35.83 -22.62
C THR A 237 -25.86 -36.38 -22.88
N SER A 238 -26.01 -37.71 -22.91
CA SER A 238 -27.32 -38.37 -23.00
C SER A 238 -27.50 -39.45 -21.93
N PHE A 239 -28.74 -39.63 -21.46
CA PHE A 239 -29.13 -40.74 -20.61
C PHE A 239 -29.25 -42.07 -21.37
N GLY A 240 -29.39 -42.03 -22.71
CA GLY A 240 -29.43 -43.21 -23.58
C GLY A 240 -28.06 -43.65 -24.11
N ARG A 241 -26.99 -43.49 -23.32
CA ARG A 241 -25.62 -43.81 -23.75
C ARG A 241 -25.45 -45.31 -24.04
N THR A 242 -24.75 -45.61 -25.13
CA THR A 242 -24.41 -46.99 -25.50
C THR A 242 -23.13 -47.44 -24.80
N LYS A 243 -22.97 -48.76 -24.58
CA LYS A 243 -21.73 -49.34 -24.03
C LYS A 243 -20.48 -48.97 -24.85
N PHE A 244 -20.64 -48.76 -26.15
CA PHE A 244 -19.57 -48.29 -27.03
C PHE A 244 -19.15 -46.86 -26.68
N ALA A 245 -20.10 -45.93 -26.54
CA ALA A 245 -19.82 -44.56 -26.15
C ALA A 245 -19.10 -44.50 -24.79
N ASP A 246 -19.54 -45.29 -23.81
CA ASP A 246 -18.89 -45.35 -22.50
C ASP A 246 -17.47 -45.94 -22.56
N LYS A 247 -17.25 -46.98 -23.38
CA LYS A 247 -15.91 -47.57 -23.57
C LYS A 247 -14.96 -46.58 -24.25
N PHE A 248 -15.45 -45.85 -25.24
CA PHE A 248 -14.70 -44.81 -25.94
C PHE A 248 -14.35 -43.64 -25.01
N ILE A 249 -15.31 -43.14 -24.22
CA ILE A 249 -15.06 -42.07 -23.23
C ILE A 249 -14.00 -42.50 -22.22
N LYS A 250 -14.12 -43.72 -21.66
CA LYS A 250 -13.12 -44.27 -20.72
C LYS A 250 -11.74 -44.38 -21.35
N PHE A 251 -11.66 -44.82 -22.61
CA PHE A 251 -10.40 -44.89 -23.35
C PHE A 251 -9.81 -43.50 -23.59
N ALA A 252 -10.63 -42.52 -24.01
CA ALA A 252 -10.19 -41.15 -24.26
C ALA A 252 -9.66 -40.47 -22.99
N ILE A 253 -10.38 -40.57 -21.87
CA ILE A 253 -9.94 -40.04 -20.56
C ILE A 253 -8.63 -40.69 -20.12
N LYS A 254 -8.52 -42.04 -20.19
CA LYS A 254 -7.28 -42.74 -19.86
C LYS A 254 -6.12 -42.29 -20.75
N THR A 255 -6.34 -42.09 -22.04
CA THR A 255 -5.27 -41.69 -22.96
C THR A 255 -4.83 -40.24 -22.74
N LEU A 256 -5.78 -39.33 -22.48
CA LEU A 256 -5.52 -37.92 -22.18
C LEU A 256 -4.79 -37.72 -20.83
N HIS A 257 -5.11 -38.54 -19.82
CA HIS A 257 -4.58 -38.39 -18.46
C HIS A 257 -3.51 -39.42 -18.06
N SER A 258 -3.18 -40.41 -18.90
CA SER A 258 -2.14 -41.41 -18.58
C SER A 258 -0.71 -40.93 -18.85
N LYS A 259 -0.50 -39.77 -19.50
CA LYS A 259 0.84 -39.21 -19.73
C LYS A 259 1.33 -38.27 -18.61
N GLY A 260 0.77 -38.35 -17.40
CA GLY A 260 1.12 -37.42 -16.31
C GLY A 260 1.07 -37.98 -14.89
N ILE A 261 1.09 -39.30 -14.71
CA ILE A 261 1.35 -39.92 -13.40
C ILE A 261 2.21 -41.17 -13.67
N GLY A 262 3.52 -40.95 -13.73
CA GLY A 262 4.55 -41.97 -13.89
C GLY A 262 5.90 -41.34 -13.64
#